data_AF-A0A6V7TZW7-F1
#
_entry.id   AF-A0A6V7TZW7-F1
#
_cell.length_a   1.000
_cell.length_b   1.000
_cell.length_c   1.000
_cell.angle_alpha   90.00
_cell.angle_beta   90.00
_cell.angle_gamma   90.00
#
_symmetry.space_group_name_H-M   'P 1'
#
loop_
_entity.id
_entity.type
_entity.pdbx_description
1 polymer ?
#
loop_
_entity_poly.entity_id
_entity_poly.type
_entity_poly.pdbx_seq_one_letter_code
_entity_poly.pdbx_strand_id
1 'polypeptide(L)'
;MLSDEQRQAYFKTIKEMKTNNDYLVVATLHKQAWDDGAAHNGPCFLPWHREFLKVFELAMREASYKILQTADVCLPYWDSTLDARLPTPKDSYFFTADFIGSTNDIGQVIDGPFSPWETLMNTEYIERDVGSHGACYQEERFTWQMQQTDITNIIAYSQPPNRDKCPYKAQAGYPEYAHGGVHTFVGEYMSDPGTSANDPCFFNHHSFIDLLFEEWRKARQDYNRRPLDYPADNPDCETEVNYKNQNMSQFPYIKNIDGCRNEYTDNMYEYAPRPNCSTYKPDCGSKYLFCDLSHGDPPHCAAKARPGGNCTGFFKGEKVCYNSECVNNVCVGQPVKY
;
A
#
# COMPACT_ATOMS: atom_id res chain seq x y z
N MET A 1 -3.16 5.41 14.02
CA MET A 1 -3.75 6.37 13.05
C MET A 1 -3.08 7.71 13.24
N LEU A 2 -2.65 8.37 12.15
CA LEU A 2 -2.02 9.70 12.23
C LEU A 2 -3.06 10.76 12.65
N SER A 3 -2.63 11.74 13.46
CA SER A 3 -3.38 12.99 13.66
C SER A 3 -3.39 13.83 12.38
N ASP A 4 -4.24 14.87 12.33
CA ASP A 4 -4.22 15.80 11.20
C ASP A 4 -2.86 16.51 11.10
N GLU A 5 -2.23 16.88 12.22
CA GLU A 5 -0.89 17.49 12.25
C GLU A 5 0.19 16.55 11.71
N GLN A 6 0.18 15.28 12.15
CA GLN A 6 1.13 14.27 11.67
C GLN A 6 0.97 14.00 10.17
N ARG A 7 -0.28 13.94 9.67
CA ARG A 7 -0.55 13.79 8.24
C ARG A 7 -0.06 15.00 7.45
N GLN A 8 -0.28 16.21 7.94
CA GLN A 8 0.25 17.42 7.30
C GLN A 8 1.78 17.47 7.32
N ALA A 9 2.43 16.99 8.38
CA ALA A 9 3.88 16.84 8.43
C ALA A 9 4.37 15.87 7.35
N TYR A 10 3.75 14.68 7.23
CA TYR A 10 4.05 13.72 6.16
C TYR A 10 3.94 14.36 4.76
N PHE A 11 2.83 15.05 4.46
CA PHE A 11 2.65 15.71 3.16
C PHE A 11 3.68 16.79 2.86
N LYS A 12 4.05 17.60 3.87
CA LYS A 12 5.12 18.60 3.72
C LYS A 12 6.46 17.92 3.41
N THR A 13 6.77 16.83 4.09
CA THR A 13 8.01 16.08 3.88
C THR A 13 8.09 15.47 2.48
N ILE A 14 7.02 14.84 1.99
CA ILE A 14 7.01 14.27 0.64
C ILE A 14 7.15 15.36 -0.43
N LYS A 15 6.53 16.53 -0.24
CA LYS A 15 6.72 17.69 -1.13
C LYS A 15 8.14 18.26 -1.10
N GLU A 16 8.79 18.25 0.06
CA GLU A 16 10.21 18.63 0.16
C GLU A 16 11.08 17.65 -0.63
N MET A 17 10.87 16.34 -0.48
CA MET A 17 11.56 15.32 -1.28
C MET A 17 11.32 15.51 -2.79
N LYS A 18 10.15 16.01 -3.17
CA LYS A 18 9.89 16.34 -4.58
C LYS A 18 10.69 17.56 -5.04
N THR A 19 10.72 18.60 -4.20
CA THR A 19 11.39 19.88 -4.50
C THR A 19 12.90 19.72 -4.63
N ASN A 20 13.51 18.82 -3.86
CA ASN A 20 14.95 18.57 -3.87
C ASN A 20 15.38 17.40 -4.79
N ASN A 21 14.46 16.83 -5.57
CA ASN A 21 14.62 15.66 -6.43
C ASN A 21 14.86 14.30 -5.74
N ASP A 22 14.89 14.21 -4.41
CA ASP A 22 15.06 12.93 -3.71
C ASP A 22 13.94 11.94 -4.05
N TYR A 23 12.69 12.43 -4.15
CA TYR A 23 11.55 11.61 -4.55
C TYR A 23 11.76 11.02 -5.95
N LEU A 24 12.24 11.84 -6.89
CA LEU A 24 12.46 11.42 -8.28
C LEU A 24 13.55 10.36 -8.37
N VAL A 25 14.65 10.54 -7.62
CA VAL A 25 15.75 9.58 -7.53
C VAL A 25 15.22 8.24 -7.00
N VAL A 26 14.48 8.25 -5.89
CA VAL A 26 13.95 7.01 -5.29
C VAL A 26 12.93 6.34 -6.22
N ALA A 27 11.99 7.08 -6.82
CA ALA A 27 11.04 6.52 -7.79
C ALA A 27 11.75 5.88 -9.01
N THR A 28 12.87 6.45 -9.45
CA THR A 28 13.68 5.91 -10.55
C THR A 28 14.31 4.56 -10.21
N LEU A 29 14.68 4.31 -8.95
CA LEU A 29 15.24 3.00 -8.54
C LEU A 29 14.24 1.86 -8.80
N HIS A 30 12.96 2.07 -8.53
CA HIS A 30 11.92 1.08 -8.83
C HIS A 30 11.81 0.81 -10.33
N LYS A 31 11.78 1.87 -11.15
CA LYS A 31 11.78 1.74 -12.60
C LYS A 31 13.00 0.94 -13.10
N GLN A 32 14.19 1.25 -12.60
CA GLN A 32 15.42 0.56 -12.99
C GLN A 32 15.40 -0.92 -12.57
N ALA A 33 14.91 -1.23 -11.37
CA ALA A 33 14.75 -2.61 -10.93
C ALA A 33 13.75 -3.38 -11.80
N TRP A 34 12.64 -2.74 -12.21
CA TRP A 34 11.72 -3.31 -13.19
C TRP A 34 12.39 -3.57 -14.54
N ASP A 35 13.15 -2.62 -15.07
CA ASP A 35 13.87 -2.75 -16.34
C ASP A 35 14.92 -3.89 -16.28
N ASP A 36 15.50 -4.16 -15.12
CA ASP A 36 16.41 -5.29 -14.86
C ASP A 36 15.69 -6.65 -14.73
N GLY A 37 14.35 -6.67 -14.73
CA GLY A 37 13.55 -7.87 -14.44
C GLY A 37 13.58 -8.30 -12.96
N ALA A 38 13.92 -7.38 -12.06
CA ALA A 38 13.94 -7.56 -10.61
C ALA A 38 12.69 -6.98 -9.94
N ALA A 39 12.69 -6.98 -8.60
CA ALA A 39 11.64 -6.43 -7.73
C ALA A 39 10.25 -7.08 -7.85
N HIS A 40 9.98 -7.83 -8.91
CA HIS A 40 8.70 -8.43 -9.26
C HIS A 40 8.92 -9.83 -9.84
N ASN A 41 7.83 -10.52 -10.12
CA ASN A 41 7.75 -11.76 -10.90
C ASN A 41 8.41 -12.97 -10.23
N GLY A 42 8.80 -12.87 -8.97
CA GLY A 42 9.47 -13.95 -8.27
C GLY A 42 9.78 -13.66 -6.80
N PRO A 43 10.53 -14.57 -6.15
CA PRO A 43 10.83 -14.53 -4.73
C PRO A 43 11.47 -13.24 -4.21
N CYS A 44 12.09 -12.39 -5.04
CA CYS A 44 12.66 -11.15 -4.56
C CYS A 44 11.63 -10.04 -4.27
N PHE A 45 10.35 -10.23 -4.63
CA PHE A 45 9.31 -9.20 -4.53
C PHE A 45 9.20 -8.55 -3.15
N LEU A 46 8.88 -9.32 -2.09
CA LEU A 46 8.73 -8.76 -0.74
C LEU A 46 10.05 -8.21 -0.18
N PRO A 47 11.19 -8.95 -0.26
CA PRO A 47 12.45 -8.46 0.30
C PRO A 47 13.00 -7.22 -0.40
N TRP A 48 12.84 -7.11 -1.72
CA TRP A 48 13.27 -5.94 -2.49
C TRP A 48 12.44 -4.71 -2.11
N HIS A 49 11.12 -4.84 -2.06
CA HIS A 49 10.24 -3.73 -1.69
C HIS A 49 10.44 -3.28 -0.25
N ARG A 50 10.75 -4.19 0.68
CA ARG A 50 11.13 -3.82 2.05
C ARG A 50 12.38 -2.93 2.09
N GLU A 51 13.43 -3.31 1.38
CA GLU A 51 14.65 -2.50 1.30
C GLU A 51 14.37 -1.14 0.64
N PHE A 52 13.54 -1.14 -0.40
CA PHE A 52 13.13 0.07 -1.10
C PHE A 52 12.36 1.04 -0.18
N LEU A 53 11.41 0.54 0.62
CA LEU A 53 10.68 1.33 1.61
C LEU A 53 11.60 1.91 2.68
N LYS A 54 12.61 1.15 3.14
CA LYS A 54 13.62 1.66 4.07
C LYS A 54 14.37 2.84 3.47
N VAL A 55 14.83 2.74 2.21
CA VAL A 55 15.53 3.84 1.53
C VAL A 55 14.63 5.08 1.41
N PHE A 56 13.36 4.89 1.05
CA PHE A 56 12.39 5.99 0.98
C PHE A 56 12.17 6.65 2.34
N GLU A 57 11.98 5.86 3.41
CA GLU A 57 11.76 6.40 4.76
C GLU A 57 13.00 7.14 5.30
N LEU A 58 14.22 6.68 4.99
CA LEU A 58 15.45 7.41 5.36
C LEU A 58 15.53 8.77 4.68
N ALA A 59 15.24 8.84 3.37
CA ALA A 59 15.18 10.11 2.64
C ALA A 59 14.08 11.04 3.19
N MET A 60 12.93 10.47 3.55
CA MET A 60 11.83 11.20 4.19
C MET A 60 12.24 11.77 5.56
N ARG A 61 12.95 11.00 6.40
CA ARG A 61 13.45 11.48 7.70
C ARG A 61 14.47 12.61 7.52
N GLU A 62 15.34 12.53 6.52
CA GLU A 62 16.29 13.60 6.19
C GLU A 62 15.56 14.87 5.75
N ALA A 63 14.61 14.76 4.82
CA ALA A 63 13.79 15.89 4.37
C ALA A 63 13.01 16.52 5.53
N SER A 64 12.37 15.68 6.36
CA SER A 64 11.64 16.13 7.54
C SER A 64 12.52 16.89 8.51
N TYR A 65 13.75 16.42 8.76
CA TYR A 65 14.68 17.12 9.64
C TYR A 65 15.04 18.51 9.09
N LYS A 66 15.22 18.64 7.78
CA LYS A 66 15.52 19.92 7.11
C LYS A 66 14.38 20.94 7.30
N ILE A 67 13.13 20.55 7.07
CA ILE A 67 11.99 21.49 7.01
C ILE A 67 11.18 21.60 8.30
N LEU A 68 11.19 20.56 9.15
CA LEU A 68 10.37 20.48 10.37
C LEU A 68 11.21 20.36 11.65
N GLN A 69 12.54 20.23 11.54
CA GLN A 69 13.45 20.03 12.68
C GLN A 69 13.09 18.80 13.53
N THR A 70 12.52 17.78 12.88
CA THR A 70 12.21 16.48 13.49
C THR A 70 12.44 15.35 12.49
N ALA A 71 12.97 14.23 12.99
CA ALA A 71 13.04 12.97 12.25
C ALA A 71 11.89 12.01 12.59
N ASP A 72 10.93 12.44 13.42
CA ASP A 72 9.79 11.66 13.90
C ASP A 72 8.61 11.64 12.90
N VAL A 73 8.93 11.61 11.61
CA VAL A 73 7.96 11.38 10.53
C VAL A 73 8.19 9.97 10.02
N CYS A 74 7.12 9.18 9.96
CA CYS A 74 7.12 7.80 9.50
C CYS A 74 6.32 7.65 8.20
N LEU A 75 6.58 6.57 7.47
CA LEU A 75 5.84 6.24 6.25
C LEU A 75 4.54 5.52 6.64
N PRO A 76 3.36 6.13 6.50
CA PRO A 76 2.12 5.46 6.85
C PRO A 76 1.77 4.40 5.80
N TYR A 77 1.16 3.30 6.26
CA TYR A 77 0.55 2.31 5.37
C TYR A 77 -0.89 2.70 5.00
N TRP A 78 -1.33 2.30 3.81
CA TRP A 78 -2.72 2.35 3.37
C TRP A 78 -3.32 0.94 3.36
N ASP A 79 -4.12 0.65 4.39
CA ASP A 79 -4.89 -0.58 4.48
C ASP A 79 -6.15 -0.49 3.60
N SER A 80 -6.01 -0.80 2.32
CA SER A 80 -7.11 -0.69 1.37
C SER A 80 -8.23 -1.71 1.57
N THR A 81 -8.08 -2.67 2.49
CA THR A 81 -9.20 -3.54 2.87
C THR A 81 -10.32 -2.77 3.55
N LEU A 82 -10.01 -1.61 4.15
CA LEU A 82 -11.00 -0.72 4.76
C LEU A 82 -11.88 -0.06 3.69
N ASP A 83 -11.29 0.31 2.55
CA ASP A 83 -11.98 0.88 1.40
C ASP A 83 -12.81 -0.18 0.66
N ALA A 84 -12.31 -1.41 0.60
CA ALA A 84 -13.00 -2.55 -0.01
C ALA A 84 -14.38 -2.86 0.63
N ARG A 85 -14.64 -2.36 1.85
CA ARG A 85 -15.92 -2.53 2.57
C ARG A 85 -16.99 -1.54 2.13
N LEU A 86 -16.63 -0.47 1.42
CA LEU A 86 -17.62 0.44 0.87
C LEU A 86 -18.36 -0.23 -0.31
N PRO A 87 -19.65 0.07 -0.51
CA PRO A 87 -20.42 -0.42 -1.66
C PRO A 87 -19.77 -0.04 -3.00
N THR A 88 -19.13 1.12 -3.02
CA THR A 88 -18.36 1.64 -4.13
C THR A 88 -16.99 2.08 -3.60
N PRO A 89 -15.94 1.23 -3.64
CA PRO A 89 -14.64 1.56 -3.02
C PRO A 89 -13.98 2.85 -3.52
N LYS A 90 -14.20 3.25 -4.79
CA LYS A 90 -13.72 4.53 -5.33
C LYS A 90 -14.34 5.77 -4.67
N ASP A 91 -15.43 5.60 -3.93
CA ASP A 91 -16.05 6.69 -3.16
C ASP A 91 -15.41 6.87 -1.78
N SER A 92 -14.35 6.13 -1.46
CA SER A 92 -13.60 6.34 -0.23
C SER A 92 -13.11 7.78 -0.09
N TYR A 93 -13.18 8.27 1.15
CA TYR A 93 -12.62 9.57 1.53
C TYR A 93 -11.09 9.65 1.35
N PHE A 94 -10.41 8.52 1.19
CA PHE A 94 -8.98 8.48 0.86
C PHE A 94 -8.68 9.18 -0.48
N PHE A 95 -9.59 9.11 -1.46
CA PHE A 95 -9.47 9.75 -2.78
C PHE A 95 -10.06 11.18 -2.78
N THR A 96 -9.61 12.00 -1.83
CA THR A 96 -10.01 13.41 -1.66
C THR A 96 -8.81 14.30 -1.35
N ALA A 97 -8.99 15.62 -1.44
CA ALA A 97 -7.96 16.63 -1.16
C ALA A 97 -7.32 16.54 0.24
N ASP A 98 -8.03 15.97 1.23
CA ASP A 98 -7.50 15.78 2.58
C ASP A 98 -6.44 14.67 2.66
N PHE A 99 -6.38 13.81 1.65
CA PHE A 99 -5.52 12.63 1.56
C PHE A 99 -4.70 12.64 0.27
N ILE A 100 -4.95 11.70 -0.67
CA ILE A 100 -4.09 11.53 -1.86
C ILE A 100 -4.59 12.32 -3.08
N GLY A 101 -5.65 13.11 -2.94
CA GLY A 101 -6.23 13.95 -4.00
C GLY A 101 -7.38 13.28 -4.76
N SER A 102 -8.30 14.10 -5.27
CA SER A 102 -9.40 13.72 -6.15
C SER A 102 -9.04 13.88 -7.62
N THR A 103 -9.73 13.14 -8.49
CA THR A 103 -9.53 13.19 -9.95
C THR A 103 -10.63 13.97 -10.67
N ASN A 104 -10.27 14.64 -11.77
CA ASN A 104 -11.23 15.18 -12.73
C ASN A 104 -11.74 14.09 -13.71
N ASP A 105 -12.61 14.48 -14.65
CA ASP A 105 -13.22 13.57 -15.63
C ASP A 105 -12.23 12.88 -16.59
N ILE A 106 -10.99 13.39 -16.69
CA ILE A 106 -9.91 12.80 -17.50
C ILE A 106 -8.85 12.12 -16.64
N GLY A 107 -9.12 11.88 -15.35
CA GLY A 107 -8.26 11.12 -14.45
C GLY A 107 -7.12 11.89 -13.78
N GLN A 108 -6.95 13.19 -14.05
CA GLN A 108 -5.88 13.97 -13.42
C GLN A 108 -6.20 14.27 -11.96
N VAL A 109 -5.22 14.08 -11.08
CA VAL A 109 -5.29 14.48 -9.67
C VAL A 109 -5.19 16.00 -9.60
N ILE A 110 -6.30 16.67 -9.31
CA ILE A 110 -6.41 18.13 -9.42
C ILE A 110 -6.35 18.88 -8.08
N ASP A 111 -6.41 18.17 -6.96
CA ASP A 111 -6.38 18.78 -5.63
C ASP A 111 -5.53 17.98 -4.62
N GLY A 112 -5.47 18.48 -3.38
CA GLY A 112 -4.75 17.84 -2.29
C GLY A 112 -3.24 18.11 -2.30
N PRO A 113 -2.47 17.34 -1.51
CA PRO A 113 -1.06 17.61 -1.28
C PRO A 113 -0.15 17.31 -2.47
N PHE A 114 -0.64 16.54 -3.46
CA PHE A 114 0.14 16.06 -4.60
C PHE A 114 -0.40 16.60 -5.94
N SER A 115 -0.96 17.82 -5.93
CA SER A 115 -1.39 18.53 -7.12
C SER A 115 -0.92 20.00 -7.10
N PRO A 116 -0.28 20.50 -8.18
CA PRO A 116 0.27 19.72 -9.30
C PRO A 116 1.45 18.84 -8.84
N TRP A 117 1.82 17.85 -9.64
CA TRP A 117 2.93 16.95 -9.36
C TRP A 117 3.58 16.47 -10.66
N GLU A 118 4.71 17.09 -10.99
CA GLU A 118 5.44 16.73 -12.21
C GLU A 118 5.91 15.27 -12.17
N THR A 119 5.63 14.48 -13.20
CA THR A 119 5.92 13.03 -13.20
C THR A 119 7.22 12.70 -13.93
N LEU A 120 7.72 11.46 -13.83
CA LEU A 120 8.82 10.94 -14.65
C LEU A 120 8.56 11.04 -16.16
N MET A 121 7.29 11.20 -16.56
CA MET A 121 6.88 11.37 -17.95
C MET A 121 6.82 12.84 -18.39
N ASN A 122 7.26 13.78 -17.53
CA ASN A 122 7.19 15.23 -17.73
C ASN A 122 5.74 15.73 -17.95
N THR A 123 4.77 15.10 -17.29
CA THR A 123 3.39 15.60 -17.20
C THR A 123 3.22 16.41 -15.92
N GLU A 124 2.30 17.39 -15.90
CA GLU A 124 2.08 18.29 -14.77
C GLU A 124 1.29 17.64 -13.61
N TYR A 125 0.52 16.59 -13.90
CA TYR A 125 -0.37 15.94 -12.94
C TYR A 125 -0.14 14.43 -12.90
N ILE A 126 -0.36 13.85 -11.72
CA ILE A 126 -0.59 12.41 -11.57
C ILE A 126 -1.93 12.09 -12.24
N GLU A 127 -2.01 10.98 -12.95
CA GLU A 127 -3.25 10.44 -13.53
C GLU A 127 -3.64 9.17 -12.79
N ARG A 128 -4.95 8.95 -12.60
CA ARG A 128 -5.58 7.78 -11.96
C ARG A 128 -6.96 7.51 -12.58
N ASP A 129 -7.34 6.24 -12.62
CA ASP A 129 -8.66 5.77 -13.08
C ASP A 129 -9.32 4.89 -12.00
N VAL A 130 -9.54 5.53 -10.84
CA VAL A 130 -9.82 4.83 -9.58
C VAL A 130 -11.12 4.01 -9.65
N GLY A 131 -10.97 2.69 -9.46
CA GLY A 131 -12.06 1.73 -9.39
C GLY A 131 -12.74 1.39 -10.72
N SER A 132 -12.16 1.80 -11.85
CA SER A 132 -12.62 1.37 -13.17
C SER A 132 -12.16 -0.05 -13.51
N HIS A 133 -11.00 -0.44 -12.96
CA HIS A 133 -10.42 -1.78 -13.08
C HIS A 133 -9.90 -2.25 -11.70
N GLY A 134 -9.41 -3.49 -11.62
CA GLY A 134 -8.80 -4.01 -10.39
C GLY A 134 -9.76 -4.06 -9.19
N ALA A 135 -9.18 -4.12 -7.99
CA ALA A 135 -9.91 -4.00 -6.74
C ALA A 135 -8.99 -3.55 -5.60
N CYS A 136 -9.53 -2.89 -4.58
CA CYS A 136 -8.84 -2.74 -3.29
C CYS A 136 -8.40 -4.11 -2.73
N TYR A 137 -7.45 -4.10 -1.78
CA TYR A 137 -6.97 -5.33 -1.16
C TYR A 137 -8.14 -6.01 -0.43
N GLN A 138 -8.24 -7.33 -0.54
CA GLN A 138 -9.37 -8.08 0.00
C GLN A 138 -8.98 -8.77 1.31
N GLU A 139 -9.84 -8.72 2.32
CA GLU A 139 -9.56 -9.31 3.65
C GLU A 139 -9.39 -10.83 3.56
N GLU A 140 -10.07 -11.47 2.61
CA GLU A 140 -9.97 -12.91 2.35
C GLU A 140 -8.57 -13.28 1.86
N ARG A 141 -7.92 -12.39 1.11
CA ARG A 141 -6.51 -12.56 0.70
C ARG A 141 -5.65 -12.47 1.95
N PHE A 142 -5.74 -11.38 2.71
CA PHE A 142 -4.98 -11.17 3.95
C PHE A 142 -5.06 -12.40 4.87
N THR A 143 -6.28 -12.87 5.11
CA THR A 143 -6.55 -14.05 5.94
C THR A 143 -5.92 -15.31 5.36
N TRP A 144 -5.99 -15.52 4.04
CA TRP A 144 -5.33 -16.65 3.38
C TRP A 144 -3.81 -16.56 3.56
N GLN A 145 -3.17 -15.40 3.35
CA GLN A 145 -1.72 -15.27 3.55
C GLN A 145 -1.32 -15.55 5.00
N MET A 146 -2.08 -15.02 5.97
CA MET A 146 -1.86 -15.28 7.40
C MET A 146 -1.99 -16.75 7.77
N GLN A 147 -2.58 -17.61 6.92
CA GLN A 147 -2.72 -19.04 7.14
C GLN A 147 -1.59 -19.89 6.55
N GLN A 148 -0.73 -19.31 5.71
CA GLN A 148 0.27 -20.07 4.98
C GLN A 148 1.44 -20.51 5.88
N THR A 149 1.85 -21.75 5.74
CA THR A 149 3.07 -22.31 6.36
C THR A 149 4.14 -22.68 5.35
N ASP A 150 3.78 -22.78 4.06
CA ASP A 150 4.73 -22.94 2.97
C ASP A 150 5.21 -21.57 2.51
N ILE A 151 6.52 -21.33 2.60
CA ILE A 151 7.11 -20.05 2.21
C ILE A 151 6.90 -19.72 0.74
N THR A 152 6.78 -20.72 -0.13
CA THR A 152 6.56 -20.52 -1.57
C THR A 152 5.18 -19.95 -1.90
N ASN A 153 4.26 -19.90 -0.92
CA ASN A 153 2.98 -19.20 -1.04
C ASN A 153 3.04 -17.72 -0.64
N ILE A 154 4.14 -17.27 -0.02
CA ILE A 154 4.33 -15.90 0.48
C ILE A 154 5.48 -15.22 -0.25
N ILE A 155 6.68 -15.80 -0.18
CA ILE A 155 7.81 -15.44 -1.02
C ILE A 155 7.71 -16.33 -2.27
N ALA A 156 6.86 -15.92 -3.22
CA ALA A 156 6.34 -16.82 -4.24
C ALA A 156 7.08 -16.74 -5.58
N TYR A 157 7.03 -17.84 -6.33
CA TYR A 157 7.35 -17.85 -7.76
C TYR A 157 6.17 -17.28 -8.56
N SER A 158 6.00 -15.96 -8.52
CA SER A 158 4.79 -15.29 -9.03
C SER A 158 4.68 -15.34 -10.55
N GLN A 159 5.78 -15.29 -11.31
CA GLN A 159 5.70 -15.39 -12.77
C GLN A 159 6.82 -16.26 -13.34
N PRO A 160 6.69 -17.59 -13.23
CA PRO A 160 7.67 -18.53 -13.75
C PRO A 160 7.96 -18.35 -15.24
N PRO A 161 9.23 -18.34 -15.68
CA PRO A 161 9.58 -18.31 -17.09
C PRO A 161 9.18 -19.62 -17.80
N ASN A 162 9.23 -20.77 -17.10
CA ASN A 162 8.85 -22.07 -17.62
C ASN A 162 7.64 -22.63 -16.85
N ARG A 163 6.45 -21.99 -16.98
CA ARG A 163 5.22 -22.35 -16.24
C ARG A 163 4.84 -23.83 -16.26
N ASP A 164 5.11 -24.53 -17.37
CA ASP A 164 4.80 -25.95 -17.52
C ASP A 164 5.75 -26.85 -16.73
N LYS A 165 7.00 -26.42 -16.52
CA LYS A 165 8.03 -27.14 -15.77
C LYS A 165 8.07 -26.76 -14.30
N CYS A 166 7.68 -25.53 -13.96
CA CYS A 166 7.61 -25.10 -12.57
C CYS A 166 6.55 -25.92 -11.79
N PRO A 167 6.93 -26.63 -10.72
CA PRO A 167 6.00 -27.44 -9.94
C PRO A 167 5.02 -26.58 -9.12
N TYR A 168 5.37 -25.34 -8.82
CA TYR A 168 4.53 -24.42 -8.06
C TYR A 168 3.50 -23.76 -8.97
N LYS A 169 2.23 -23.82 -8.58
CA LYS A 169 1.13 -23.25 -9.36
C LYS A 169 0.64 -21.96 -8.71
N ALA A 170 0.56 -20.92 -9.55
CA ALA A 170 0.03 -19.61 -9.24
C ALA A 170 -1.25 -19.69 -8.36
N GLN A 171 -1.22 -19.05 -7.20
CA GLN A 171 -2.37 -18.92 -6.32
C GLN A 171 -2.83 -17.47 -6.31
N ALA A 172 -4.14 -17.23 -6.42
CA ALA A 172 -4.70 -15.87 -6.36
C ALA A 172 -4.40 -15.14 -5.03
N GLY A 173 -3.99 -15.89 -4.00
CA GLY A 173 -3.56 -15.37 -2.70
C GLY A 173 -2.08 -14.96 -2.64
N TYR A 174 -1.27 -15.16 -3.67
CA TYR A 174 0.13 -14.69 -3.62
C TYR A 174 0.17 -13.17 -3.33
N PRO A 175 1.04 -12.72 -2.41
CA PRO A 175 1.12 -11.30 -2.03
C PRO A 175 1.20 -10.38 -3.24
N GLU A 176 2.04 -10.69 -4.23
CA GLU A 176 2.24 -9.90 -5.45
C GLU A 176 0.97 -9.80 -6.32
N TYR A 177 0.16 -10.86 -6.43
CA TYR A 177 -1.08 -10.80 -7.21
C TYR A 177 -2.17 -10.00 -6.49
N ALA A 178 -2.32 -10.20 -5.18
CA ALA A 178 -3.29 -9.45 -4.40
C ALA A 178 -2.92 -7.95 -4.34
N HIS A 179 -1.62 -7.64 -4.24
CA HIS A 179 -1.06 -6.30 -4.37
C HIS A 179 -1.32 -5.69 -5.75
N GLY A 180 -1.11 -6.46 -6.83
CA GLY A 180 -1.31 -6.01 -8.19
C GLY A 180 -2.76 -5.59 -8.49
N GLY A 181 -3.73 -6.22 -7.82
CA GLY A 181 -5.14 -5.80 -7.90
C GLY A 181 -5.37 -4.35 -7.47
N VAL A 182 -4.63 -3.87 -6.48
CA VAL A 182 -4.73 -2.49 -5.97
C VAL A 182 -4.03 -1.50 -6.89
N HIS A 183 -2.91 -1.88 -7.48
CA HIS A 183 -2.25 -1.10 -8.54
C HIS A 183 -3.20 -0.84 -9.71
N THR A 184 -3.88 -1.90 -10.18
CA THR A 184 -4.92 -1.79 -11.20
C THR A 184 -6.16 -1.03 -10.73
N PHE A 185 -6.47 -1.08 -9.43
CA PHE A 185 -7.58 -0.31 -8.85
C PHE A 185 -7.34 1.19 -8.84
N VAL A 186 -6.12 1.64 -8.53
CA VAL A 186 -5.79 3.07 -8.58
C VAL A 186 -5.71 3.54 -10.05
N GLY A 187 -5.22 2.69 -10.95
CA GLY A 187 -5.23 2.95 -12.39
C GLY A 187 -4.04 3.80 -12.87
N GLU A 188 -3.98 4.01 -14.18
CA GLU A 188 -2.99 4.87 -14.85
C GLU A 188 -1.55 4.61 -14.39
N TYR A 189 -0.85 5.59 -13.82
CA TYR A 189 0.55 5.42 -13.39
C TYR A 189 0.73 4.26 -12.42
N MET A 190 -0.19 4.05 -11.50
CA MET A 190 -0.14 2.94 -10.54
C MET A 190 -0.31 1.57 -11.19
N SER A 191 -0.87 1.48 -12.40
CA SER A 191 -1.05 0.19 -13.11
C SER A 191 0.18 -0.29 -13.87
N ASP A 192 1.16 0.59 -14.13
CA ASP A 192 2.39 0.24 -14.84
C ASP A 192 3.58 0.19 -13.85
N PRO A 193 4.23 -0.96 -13.64
CA PRO A 193 5.40 -1.09 -12.76
C PRO A 193 6.55 -0.13 -13.11
N GLY A 194 6.69 0.28 -14.37
CA GLY A 194 7.70 1.24 -14.80
C GLY A 194 7.40 2.67 -14.35
N THR A 195 6.16 2.98 -13.97
CA THR A 195 5.73 4.32 -13.57
C THR A 195 5.05 4.41 -12.20
N SER A 196 4.69 3.30 -11.56
CA SER A 196 3.84 3.29 -10.36
C SER A 196 4.42 4.09 -9.19
N ALA A 197 5.74 4.06 -9.01
CA ALA A 197 6.40 4.82 -7.95
C ALA A 197 6.37 6.36 -8.15
N ASN A 198 5.88 6.87 -9.29
CA ASN A 198 5.64 8.30 -9.49
C ASN A 198 4.52 8.84 -8.59
N ASP A 199 3.51 8.01 -8.33
CA ASP A 199 2.39 8.36 -7.49
C ASP A 199 2.76 8.10 -6.02
N PRO A 200 2.72 9.12 -5.13
CA PRO A 200 3.02 8.94 -3.70
C PRO A 200 2.19 7.87 -3.01
N CYS A 201 1.00 7.55 -3.53
CA CYS A 201 0.15 6.46 -3.04
C CYS A 201 0.87 5.09 -3.08
N PHE A 202 1.82 4.89 -4.00
CA PHE A 202 2.65 3.68 -4.11
C PHE A 202 3.27 3.30 -2.78
N PHE A 203 3.90 4.25 -2.09
CA PHE A 203 4.65 3.98 -0.87
C PHE A 203 3.74 3.65 0.30
N ASN A 204 2.52 4.21 0.34
CA ASN A 204 1.53 3.85 1.34
C ASN A 204 0.98 2.44 1.11
N HIS A 205 0.71 2.08 -0.14
CA HIS A 205 0.26 0.72 -0.50
C HIS A 205 1.33 -0.32 -0.18
N HIS A 206 2.58 -0.10 -0.58
CA HIS A 206 3.67 -1.04 -0.31
C HIS A 206 4.04 -1.13 1.17
N SER A 207 3.87 -0.06 1.95
CA SER A 207 3.99 -0.12 3.42
C SER A 207 2.93 -1.06 4.03
N PHE A 208 1.73 -1.17 3.45
CA PHE A 208 0.73 -2.16 3.86
C PHE A 208 1.13 -3.60 3.46
N ILE A 209 1.75 -3.78 2.30
CA ILE A 209 2.27 -5.09 1.87
C ILE A 209 3.41 -5.56 2.78
N ASP A 210 4.30 -4.66 3.19
CA ASP A 210 5.36 -5.00 4.14
C ASP A 210 4.82 -5.26 5.56
N LEU A 211 3.78 -4.53 6.00
CA LEU A 211 3.04 -4.86 7.23
C LEU A 211 2.51 -6.30 7.16
N LEU A 212 1.85 -6.68 6.06
CA LEU A 212 1.36 -8.05 5.86
C LEU A 212 2.51 -9.06 5.95
N PHE A 213 3.62 -8.79 5.25
CA PHE A 213 4.78 -9.67 5.29
C PHE A 213 5.29 -9.84 6.72
N GLU A 214 5.43 -8.75 7.47
CA GLU A 214 5.92 -8.80 8.85
C GLU A 214 4.96 -9.51 9.81
N GLU A 215 3.66 -9.26 9.72
CA GLU A 215 2.65 -9.96 10.51
C GLU A 215 2.68 -11.47 10.24
N TRP A 216 2.83 -11.88 8.97
CA TRP A 216 2.99 -13.29 8.61
C TRP A 216 4.27 -13.88 9.23
N ARG A 217 5.42 -13.22 9.08
CA ARG A 217 6.70 -13.67 9.67
C ARG A 217 6.55 -13.85 11.18
N LYS A 218 5.92 -12.89 11.86
CA LYS A 218 5.64 -12.93 13.30
C LYS A 218 4.76 -14.10 13.71
N ALA A 219 3.72 -14.40 12.93
CA ALA A 219 2.75 -15.45 13.22
C ALA A 219 3.20 -16.87 12.81
N ARG A 220 4.05 -17.01 11.79
CA ARG A 220 4.29 -18.29 11.11
C ARG A 220 5.72 -18.79 11.13
N GLN A 221 6.68 -17.91 11.40
CA GLN A 221 8.09 -18.28 11.40
C GLN A 221 8.71 -18.12 12.79
N ASP A 222 9.56 -19.08 13.16
CA ASP A 222 10.47 -18.96 14.29
C ASP A 222 11.43 -17.79 14.07
N TYR A 223 11.66 -16.99 15.12
CA TYR A 223 12.47 -15.77 15.03
C TYR A 223 13.86 -16.03 14.44
N ASN A 224 14.54 -17.12 14.82
CA ASN A 224 15.88 -17.43 14.32
C ASN A 224 15.88 -17.99 12.89
N ARG A 225 14.72 -18.40 12.37
CA ARG A 225 14.57 -18.96 11.01
C ARG A 225 14.16 -17.93 9.99
N ARG A 226 13.38 -16.91 10.37
CA ARG A 226 12.99 -15.79 9.50
C ARG A 226 14.10 -15.24 8.58
N PRO A 227 15.33 -14.93 9.07
CA PRO A 227 16.39 -14.39 8.22
C PRO A 227 17.02 -15.40 7.25
N LEU A 228 16.70 -16.69 7.37
CA LEU A 228 17.27 -17.77 6.56
C LEU A 228 16.26 -18.35 5.58
N ASP A 229 14.98 -18.05 5.77
CA ASP A 229 13.87 -18.68 5.07
C ASP A 229 13.56 -17.92 3.78
N TYR A 230 13.82 -18.58 2.66
CA TYR A 230 13.64 -18.09 1.29
C TYR A 230 13.57 -19.31 0.38
N PRO A 231 12.73 -19.30 -0.68
CA PRO A 231 12.61 -20.42 -1.59
C PRO A 231 13.94 -20.89 -2.17
N ALA A 232 14.02 -22.15 -2.58
CA ALA A 232 15.22 -22.66 -3.24
C ALA A 232 15.34 -22.08 -4.67
N ASP A 233 16.55 -21.73 -5.08
CA ASP A 233 16.80 -21.25 -6.44
C ASP A 233 16.32 -22.30 -7.47
N ASN A 234 15.40 -21.91 -8.37
CA ASN A 234 14.83 -22.83 -9.35
C ASN A 234 14.68 -22.18 -10.74
N PRO A 235 15.52 -22.55 -11.74
CA PRO A 235 15.51 -21.93 -13.07
C PRO A 235 14.25 -22.23 -13.90
N ASP A 236 13.42 -23.20 -13.51
CA ASP A 236 12.11 -23.40 -14.12
C ASP A 236 11.05 -22.41 -13.57
N CYS A 237 11.29 -21.86 -12.39
CA CYS A 237 10.33 -21.04 -11.64
C CYS A 237 10.69 -19.57 -11.51
N GLU A 238 11.95 -19.18 -11.74
CA GLU A 238 12.41 -17.79 -11.63
C GLU A 238 13.65 -17.55 -12.50
N THR A 239 14.04 -16.28 -12.62
CA THR A 239 15.27 -15.84 -13.26
C THR A 239 16.38 -15.58 -12.22
N GLU A 240 17.65 -15.58 -12.62
CA GLU A 240 18.79 -15.48 -11.67
C GLU A 240 18.76 -14.24 -10.78
N VAL A 241 18.19 -13.13 -11.28
CA VAL A 241 17.97 -11.89 -10.52
C VAL A 241 17.11 -12.10 -9.27
N ASN A 242 16.25 -13.12 -9.25
CA ASN A 242 15.42 -13.49 -8.11
C ASN A 242 16.09 -14.48 -7.15
N TYR A 243 17.26 -15.03 -7.47
CA TYR A 243 17.89 -16.04 -6.61
C TYR A 243 18.23 -15.48 -5.22
N LYS A 244 18.17 -16.37 -4.23
CA LYS A 244 18.36 -16.08 -2.81
C LYS A 244 19.63 -15.27 -2.53
N ASN A 245 20.74 -15.68 -3.15
CA ASN A 245 22.06 -15.12 -2.90
C ASN A 245 22.50 -14.08 -3.93
N GLN A 246 21.65 -13.74 -4.89
CA GLN A 246 21.94 -12.71 -5.87
C GLN A 246 21.89 -11.33 -5.22
N ASN A 247 22.77 -10.44 -5.67
CA ASN A 247 22.71 -9.03 -5.28
C ASN A 247 21.36 -8.45 -5.69
N MET A 248 20.70 -7.80 -4.74
CA MET A 248 19.43 -7.14 -4.94
C MET A 248 19.61 -6.00 -5.94
N SER A 249 18.85 -5.99 -7.03
CA SER A 249 18.97 -4.94 -8.06
C SER A 249 18.82 -3.55 -7.43
N GLN A 250 19.63 -2.59 -7.88
CA GLN A 250 19.78 -1.25 -7.31
C GLN A 250 20.37 -1.17 -5.89
N PHE A 251 20.56 -2.30 -5.20
CA PHE A 251 21.15 -2.38 -3.85
C PHE A 251 22.32 -3.38 -3.84
N PRO A 252 23.45 -3.09 -4.53
CA PRO A 252 24.48 -4.07 -4.86
C PRO A 252 25.25 -4.67 -3.67
N TYR A 253 25.08 -4.12 -2.47
CA TYR A 253 25.72 -4.60 -1.24
C TYR A 253 24.80 -5.46 -0.36
N ILE A 254 23.60 -5.75 -0.86
CA ILE A 254 22.54 -6.48 -0.16
C ILE A 254 22.10 -7.62 -1.07
N LYS A 255 21.91 -8.82 -0.53
CA LYS A 255 21.35 -9.96 -1.28
C LYS A 255 19.84 -9.99 -1.14
N ASN A 256 19.13 -10.67 -2.04
CA ASN A 256 17.68 -10.83 -1.91
C ASN A 256 17.25 -11.42 -0.55
N ILE A 257 17.98 -12.42 -0.04
CA ILE A 257 17.74 -12.98 1.29
C ILE A 257 17.89 -11.96 2.44
N ASP A 258 18.73 -10.94 2.26
CA ASP A 258 19.01 -9.99 3.33
C ASP A 258 17.80 -9.10 3.65
N GLY A 259 16.86 -8.92 2.70
CA GLY A 259 15.57 -8.28 2.98
C GLY A 259 14.67 -9.11 3.92
N CYS A 260 15.03 -10.37 4.21
CA CYS A 260 14.35 -11.19 5.21
C CYS A 260 14.96 -11.06 6.62
N ARG A 261 15.92 -10.15 6.84
CA ARG A 261 16.55 -9.94 8.16
C ARG A 261 15.56 -9.42 9.21
N ASN A 262 15.77 -9.77 10.48
CA ASN A 262 14.92 -9.28 11.58
C ASN A 262 15.25 -7.83 11.94
N GLU A 263 16.47 -7.38 11.62
CA GLU A 263 17.02 -6.08 11.98
C GLU A 263 16.22 -4.90 11.40
N TYR A 264 15.46 -5.09 10.32
CA TYR A 264 14.51 -4.08 9.84
C TYR A 264 13.49 -3.72 10.94
N THR A 265 12.91 -4.74 11.56
CA THR A 265 11.80 -4.57 12.51
C THR A 265 12.22 -4.65 13.97
N ASP A 266 13.45 -5.08 14.23
CA ASP A 266 14.06 -5.02 15.57
C ASP A 266 14.68 -3.65 15.86
N ASN A 267 15.21 -2.97 14.82
CA ASN A 267 16.06 -1.79 15.01
C ASN A 267 15.63 -0.54 14.23
N MET A 268 14.81 -0.64 13.18
CA MET A 268 14.56 0.48 12.26
C MET A 268 13.12 1.02 12.30
N TYR A 269 12.12 0.15 12.24
CA TYR A 269 10.72 0.53 12.22
C TYR A 269 9.80 -0.53 12.85
N GLU A 270 8.60 -0.11 13.24
CA GLU A 270 7.51 -0.99 13.66
C GLU A 270 6.20 -0.53 13.03
N TYR A 271 5.22 -1.42 12.95
CA TYR A 271 3.90 -1.11 12.41
C TYR A 271 2.88 -0.90 13.53
N ALA A 272 2.10 0.18 13.42
CA ALA A 272 0.89 0.32 14.19
C ALA A 272 -0.13 -0.77 13.78
N PRO A 273 -0.87 -1.36 14.73
CA PRO A 273 -1.85 -2.40 14.41
C PRO A 273 -2.95 -1.86 13.50
N ARG A 274 -3.50 -2.75 12.65
CA ARG A 274 -4.67 -2.45 11.82
C ARG A 274 -5.86 -2.06 12.71
N PRO A 275 -6.71 -1.10 12.30
CA PRO A 275 -7.83 -0.64 13.12
C PRO A 275 -8.87 -1.76 13.28
N ASN A 276 -9.43 -1.87 14.49
CA ASN A 276 -10.51 -2.80 14.80
C ASN A 276 -11.60 -2.09 15.60
N CYS A 277 -12.78 -2.70 15.64
CA CYS A 277 -13.91 -2.23 16.44
C CYS A 277 -14.74 -3.43 16.92
N SER A 278 -15.74 -3.16 17.76
CA SER A 278 -16.69 -4.16 18.21
C SER A 278 -18.05 -3.52 18.49
N THR A 279 -19.07 -4.34 18.74
CA THR A 279 -20.40 -3.85 19.16
C THR A 279 -20.34 -3.00 20.43
N TYR A 280 -19.43 -3.30 21.36
CA TYR A 280 -19.27 -2.57 22.63
C TYR A 280 -18.38 -1.34 22.51
N LYS A 281 -17.47 -1.32 21.53
CA LYS A 281 -16.58 -0.20 21.20
C LYS A 281 -16.66 0.05 19.69
N PRO A 282 -17.73 0.69 19.20
CA PRO A 282 -17.96 0.91 17.76
C PRO A 282 -17.16 2.12 17.25
N ASP A 283 -15.89 2.22 17.65
CA ASP A 283 -14.95 3.27 17.27
C ASP A 283 -13.67 2.63 16.73
N CYS A 284 -13.29 3.06 15.54
CA CYS A 284 -12.10 2.60 14.81
C CYS A 284 -10.86 3.46 15.09
N GLY A 285 -10.94 4.40 16.03
CA GLY A 285 -9.83 5.27 16.43
C GLY A 285 -9.48 6.34 15.39
N SER A 286 -10.41 6.64 14.48
CA SER A 286 -10.25 7.71 13.49
C SER A 286 -11.58 8.25 13.01
N LYS A 287 -11.65 9.57 12.82
CA LYS A 287 -12.84 10.25 12.28
C LYS A 287 -13.13 9.89 10.82
N TYR A 288 -12.14 9.35 10.10
CA TYR A 288 -12.22 8.94 8.70
C TYR A 288 -12.65 7.47 8.52
N LEU A 289 -12.82 6.74 9.62
CA LEU A 289 -13.29 5.36 9.62
C LEU A 289 -14.64 5.27 10.37
N PHE A 290 -15.39 4.22 10.11
CA PHE A 290 -16.54 3.83 10.91
C PHE A 290 -16.51 2.34 11.20
N CYS A 291 -17.21 1.92 12.27
CA CYS A 291 -17.38 0.50 12.57
C CYS A 291 -18.57 -0.03 11.78
N ASP A 292 -18.32 -0.97 10.87
CA ASP A 292 -19.36 -1.71 10.16
C ASP A 292 -19.97 -2.75 11.11
N LEU A 293 -21.19 -2.46 11.55
CA LEU A 293 -21.98 -3.36 12.39
C LEU A 293 -22.96 -4.20 11.54
N SER A 294 -23.21 -3.79 10.30
CA SER A 294 -24.20 -4.34 9.38
C SER A 294 -23.68 -5.58 8.69
N HIS A 295 -22.37 -5.66 8.46
CA HIS A 295 -21.72 -6.80 7.83
C HIS A 295 -20.70 -7.45 8.76
N GLY A 296 -20.81 -8.77 8.92
CA GLY A 296 -19.88 -9.59 9.72
C GLY A 296 -20.21 -9.68 11.22
N ASP A 297 -19.79 -10.80 11.80
CA ASP A 297 -19.69 -11.02 13.24
C ASP A 297 -18.37 -11.75 13.50
N PRO A 298 -17.34 -11.10 14.08
CA PRO A 298 -17.39 -9.78 14.71
C PRO A 298 -17.45 -8.59 13.72
N PRO A 299 -17.92 -7.41 14.20
CA PRO A 299 -17.81 -6.14 13.46
C PRO A 299 -16.38 -5.80 13.07
N HIS A 300 -16.24 -4.96 12.05
CA HIS A 300 -14.93 -4.55 11.53
C HIS A 300 -14.93 -3.08 11.10
N CYS A 301 -13.74 -2.50 10.98
CA CYS A 301 -13.59 -1.12 10.53
C CYS A 301 -13.71 -1.00 9.01
N ALA A 302 -14.29 0.11 8.55
CA ALA A 302 -14.41 0.47 7.15
C ALA A 302 -14.05 1.95 6.93
N ALA A 303 -13.56 2.28 5.74
CA ALA A 303 -13.28 3.65 5.34
C ALA A 303 -14.59 4.42 5.14
N LYS A 304 -14.65 5.70 5.53
CA LYS A 304 -15.82 6.53 5.23
C LYS A 304 -15.89 6.92 3.76
N ALA A 305 -17.11 7.10 3.27
CA ALA A 305 -17.36 7.63 1.94
C ALA A 305 -17.30 9.17 1.90
N ARG A 306 -16.87 9.71 0.76
CA ARG A 306 -16.85 11.14 0.45
C ARG A 306 -18.23 11.71 0.13
N PRO A 307 -18.43 13.03 0.25
CA PRO A 307 -19.62 13.69 -0.29
C PRO A 307 -19.86 13.31 -1.76
N GLY A 308 -21.11 12.98 -2.10
CA GLY A 308 -21.51 12.42 -3.39
C GLY A 308 -21.37 10.89 -3.51
N GLY A 309 -20.70 10.25 -2.54
CA GLY A 309 -20.44 8.81 -2.56
C GLY A 309 -21.62 7.94 -2.16
N ASN A 310 -21.57 6.66 -2.55
CA ASN A 310 -22.55 5.65 -2.22
C ASN A 310 -22.45 5.21 -0.74
N CYS A 311 -23.56 5.30 0.00
CA CYS A 311 -23.67 4.87 1.40
C CYS A 311 -24.73 3.78 1.64
N THR A 312 -25.09 3.02 0.60
CA THR A 312 -25.99 1.86 0.69
C THR A 312 -25.45 0.73 1.58
N GLY A 313 -26.32 -0.20 1.97
CA GLY A 313 -25.91 -1.47 2.59
C GLY A 313 -25.74 -1.45 4.10
N PHE A 314 -25.66 -0.28 4.74
CA PHE A 314 -25.51 -0.16 6.19
C PHE A 314 -26.85 0.21 6.86
N PHE A 315 -27.27 -0.58 7.84
CA PHE A 315 -28.63 -0.54 8.41
C PHE A 315 -28.69 -0.54 9.94
N LYS A 316 -27.54 -0.48 10.64
CA LYS A 316 -27.47 -0.43 12.12
C LYS A 316 -27.06 0.95 12.66
N GLY A 317 -27.19 1.99 11.85
CA GLY A 317 -26.92 3.39 12.25
C GLY A 317 -25.45 3.81 12.08
N GLU A 318 -24.71 3.12 11.22
CA GLU A 318 -23.34 3.45 10.87
C GLU A 318 -23.21 4.83 10.25
N LYS A 319 -22.17 5.58 10.64
CA LYS A 319 -21.85 6.88 10.08
C LYS A 319 -20.92 6.74 8.88
N VAL A 320 -21.45 6.20 7.78
CA VAL A 320 -20.71 5.87 6.56
C VAL A 320 -20.06 7.11 5.91
N CYS A 321 -20.75 8.25 5.95
CA CYS A 321 -20.33 9.47 5.29
C CYS A 321 -19.42 10.34 6.18
N TYR A 322 -18.40 10.97 5.60
CA TYR A 322 -17.60 12.01 6.25
C TYR A 322 -17.98 13.40 5.76
N ASN A 323 -18.07 14.38 6.68
CA ASN A 323 -18.53 15.76 6.41
C ASN A 323 -19.86 15.86 5.63
N SER A 324 -20.70 14.83 5.73
CA SER A 324 -21.97 14.68 5.02
C SER A 324 -22.84 13.64 5.74
N GLU A 325 -24.11 13.54 5.35
CA GLU A 325 -25.06 12.56 5.88
C GLU A 325 -25.56 11.64 4.77
N CYS A 326 -25.83 10.38 5.11
CA CYS A 326 -26.39 9.43 4.15
C CYS A 326 -27.88 9.73 3.95
N VAL A 327 -28.24 10.32 2.81
CA VAL A 327 -29.61 10.69 2.45
C VAL A 327 -29.94 10.01 1.12
N ASN A 328 -31.00 9.19 1.11
CA ASN A 328 -31.41 8.43 -0.06
C ASN A 328 -30.22 7.69 -0.71
N ASN A 329 -29.45 6.98 0.11
CA ASN A 329 -28.31 6.15 -0.31
C ASN A 329 -27.08 6.91 -0.85
N VAL A 330 -27.05 8.23 -0.73
CA VAL A 330 -25.91 9.07 -1.16
C VAL A 330 -25.43 9.95 0.00
N CYS A 331 -24.13 10.14 0.13
CA CYS A 331 -23.54 11.07 1.09
C CYS A 331 -23.78 12.53 0.65
N VAL A 332 -24.75 13.22 1.26
CA VAL A 332 -25.10 14.60 0.91
C VAL A 332 -24.58 15.54 2.00
N GLY A 333 -23.81 16.55 1.62
CA GLY A 333 -23.31 17.57 2.56
C GLY A 333 -24.46 18.33 3.23
N GLN A 334 -24.25 18.78 4.47
CA GLN A 334 -25.22 19.71 5.06
C GLN A 334 -25.23 21.02 4.27
N PRO A 335 -26.41 21.61 3.99
CA PRO A 335 -26.46 22.92 3.37
C PRO A 335 -25.69 23.90 4.28
N VAL A 336 -24.68 24.56 3.71
CA VAL A 336 -23.99 25.66 4.38
C VAL A 336 -25.07 26.70 4.68
N LYS A 337 -25.48 26.83 5.94
CA LYS A 337 -26.30 27.95 6.38
C LYS A 337 -25.39 29.18 6.33
N TYR A 338 -25.56 29.97 5.27
CA TYR A 338 -24.97 31.31 5.14
C TYR A 338 -25.46 32.24 6.24
#